data_AF-A0AAW5CVN4-F1
#
_entry.id   AF-A0AAW5CVN4-F1
#
_cell.length_a   1.000
_cell.length_b   1.000
_cell.length_c   1.000
_cell.angle_alpha   90.00
_cell.angle_beta   90.00
_cell.angle_gamma   90.00
#
_symmetry.space_group_name_H-M   'P 1'
#
loop_
_entity.id
_entity.type
_entity.pdbx_description
1 polymer ?
#
loop_
_entity_poly.entity_id
_entity_poly.type
_entity_poly.pdbx_seq_one_letter_code
_entity_poly.pdbx_strand_id
1 'polypeptide(L)'
;MTTCKKCKSKILPKMVSAGKSTAYFCPFCGASQSKFGFKEFYILFNALLLLWFTAFFNHHISAGNVTWSPMMQKLAFLVLGSIVSLIFTFYKVSKKQKGHWKLYNSLSFVVMVLSIALSASQVWGL
;
A
#
# COMPACT_ATOMS: atom_id res chain seq x y z
N MET A 1 -3.14 24.88 6.82
CA MET A 1 -2.27 25.33 7.93
C MET A 1 -2.31 24.25 9.00
N THR A 2 -1.19 23.62 9.35
CA THR A 2 -1.19 22.50 10.31
C THR A 2 -1.10 23.04 11.74
N THR A 3 -2.05 22.67 12.59
CA THR A 3 -2.09 23.07 14.00
C THR A 3 -1.46 21.97 14.85
N CYS A 4 -0.64 22.33 15.83
CA CYS A 4 -0.04 21.31 16.68
C CYS A 4 -1.08 20.68 17.61
N LYS A 5 -1.16 19.34 17.65
CA LYS A 5 -2.11 18.62 18.52
C LYS A 5 -1.84 18.82 20.02
N LYS A 6 -0.60 19.14 20.41
CA LYS A 6 -0.18 19.28 21.82
C LYS A 6 -0.26 20.73 22.33
N CYS A 7 0.28 21.68 21.55
CA CYS A 7 0.40 23.10 21.93
C CYS A 7 -0.72 23.98 21.31
N LYS A 8 -1.58 23.43 20.42
CA LYS A 8 -2.57 24.16 19.57
C LYS A 8 -2.02 25.34 18.77
N SER A 9 -0.69 25.55 18.75
CA SER A 9 -0.07 26.63 17.99
C SER A 9 0.06 26.27 16.51
N LYS A 10 0.19 27.32 15.68
CA LYS A 10 0.38 27.20 14.23
C LYS A 10 1.78 26.66 13.94
N ILE A 11 1.86 25.54 13.21
CA ILE A 11 3.15 24.97 12.79
C ILE A 11 3.62 25.70 11.53
N LEU A 12 4.78 26.34 11.63
CA LEU A 12 5.48 26.94 10.49
C LEU A 12 6.43 25.90 9.88
N PRO A 13 6.45 25.70 8.55
CA PRO A 13 7.41 24.82 7.91
C PRO A 13 8.83 25.39 8.09
N LYS A 14 9.70 24.69 8.82
CA LYS A 14 11.13 25.00 8.85
C LYS A 14 11.81 24.17 7.76
N MET A 15 12.37 24.81 6.74
CA MET A 15 13.21 24.12 5.75
C MET A 15 14.44 23.57 6.47
N VAL A 16 14.57 22.25 6.56
CA VAL A 16 15.75 21.59 7.12
C VAL A 16 16.69 21.28 5.96
N SER A 17 17.41 22.28 5.45
CA SER A 17 18.43 22.16 4.37
C SER A 17 17.96 21.52 3.05
N ALA A 18 18.62 21.87 1.94
CA ALA A 18 18.35 21.27 0.64
C ALA A 18 18.59 19.74 0.69
N GLY A 19 17.57 18.95 0.32
CA GLY A 19 17.67 17.48 0.18
C GLY A 19 17.24 16.63 1.38
N LYS A 20 16.85 17.21 2.53
CA LYS A 20 16.30 16.43 3.66
C LYS A 20 14.78 16.64 3.76
N SER A 21 14.07 15.58 4.17
CA SER A 21 12.61 15.64 4.35
C SER A 21 12.25 16.75 5.33
N THR A 22 11.34 17.66 4.95
CA THR A 22 10.78 18.69 5.83
C THR A 22 10.23 18.04 7.10
N ALA A 23 10.94 18.23 8.21
CA ALA A 23 10.47 17.82 9.52
C ALA A 23 9.65 18.97 10.11
N TYR A 24 8.36 18.71 10.36
CA TYR A 24 7.44 19.69 10.92
C TYR A 24 7.51 19.61 12.44
N PHE A 25 8.18 20.56 13.07
CA PHE A 25 8.27 20.67 14.53
C PHE A 25 7.33 21.79 15.03
N CYS A 26 6.57 21.59 16.13
CA CYS A 26 5.94 22.73 16.84
C CYS A 26 7.07 23.58 17.42
N PRO A 27 7.19 24.88 17.06
CA PRO A 27 8.25 25.74 17.58
C PRO A 27 8.12 26.00 19.09
N PHE A 28 6.93 25.77 19.66
CA PHE A 28 6.65 26.00 21.08
C PHE A 28 6.87 24.78 21.98
N CYS A 29 6.52 23.57 21.51
CA CYS A 29 6.62 22.36 22.35
C CYS A 29 7.58 21.31 21.79
N GLY A 30 8.27 21.59 20.68
CA GLY A 30 9.21 20.68 20.03
C GLY A 30 8.59 19.43 19.44
N ALA A 31 7.26 19.27 19.50
CA ALA A 31 6.59 18.07 19.02
C ALA A 31 6.80 17.88 17.51
N SER A 32 7.37 16.75 17.13
CA SER A 32 7.45 16.29 15.74
C SER A 32 6.05 15.90 15.27
N GLN A 33 5.66 16.42 14.11
CA GLN A 33 4.46 16.01 13.41
C GLN A 33 4.87 15.23 12.16
N SER A 34 4.48 13.94 12.12
CA SER A 34 4.64 13.17 10.89
C SER A 34 3.62 13.68 9.88
N LYS A 35 4.10 14.05 8.68
CA LYS A 35 3.20 14.16 7.53
C LYS A 35 2.60 12.78 7.27
N PHE A 36 1.39 12.75 6.72
CA PHE A 36 0.92 11.60 5.97
C PHE A 36 1.95 11.35 4.86
N GLY A 37 2.77 10.32 5.05
CA GLY A 37 3.92 10.05 4.22
C GLY A 37 3.56 9.10 3.08
N PHE A 38 4.51 8.93 2.17
CA PHE A 38 4.38 7.99 1.06
C PHE A 38 4.11 6.55 1.54
N LYS A 39 4.59 6.18 2.74
CA LYS A 39 4.36 4.84 3.32
C LYS A 39 2.91 4.65 3.75
N GLU A 40 2.33 5.64 4.42
CA GLU A 40 0.94 5.63 4.86
C GLU A 40 -0.01 5.61 3.66
N PHE A 41 0.29 6.41 2.63
CA PHE A 41 -0.43 6.37 1.35
C PHE A 41 -0.31 5.00 0.68
N TYR A 42 0.89 4.43 0.63
CA TYR A 42 1.11 3.10 0.06
C TYR A 42 0.28 2.02 0.79
N ILE A 43 0.25 2.00 2.12
CA ILE A 43 -0.57 1.05 2.89
C ILE A 43 -2.05 1.25 2.58
N LEU A 44 -2.53 2.50 2.60
CA LEU A 44 -3.93 2.82 2.32
C LEU A 44 -4.34 2.38 0.92
N PHE A 45 -3.49 2.65 -0.08
CA PHE A 45 -3.72 2.23 -1.46
C PHE A 45 -3.84 0.70 -1.59
N ASN A 46 -2.92 -0.05 -0.98
CA ASN A 46 -3.00 -1.52 -0.98
C ASN A 46 -4.28 -2.03 -0.30
N ALA A 47 -4.68 -1.41 0.82
CA ALA A 47 -5.90 -1.79 1.52
C ALA A 47 -7.15 -1.53 0.66
N LEU A 48 -7.24 -0.38 -0.01
CA LEU A 48 -8.34 -0.04 -0.92
C LEU A 48 -8.38 -0.97 -2.13
N LEU A 49 -7.21 -1.29 -2.72
CA LEU A 49 -7.12 -2.21 -3.85
C LEU A 49 -7.59 -3.62 -3.48
N LEU A 50 -7.18 -4.12 -2.32
CA LEU A 50 -7.63 -5.43 -1.82
C LEU A 50 -9.12 -5.43 -1.51
N LEU A 51 -9.63 -4.36 -0.88
CA LEU A 51 -11.07 -4.23 -0.63
C LEU A 51 -11.86 -4.23 -1.94
N TRP A 52 -11.41 -3.49 -2.95
CA TRP A 52 -12.00 -3.50 -4.28
C TRP A 52 -11.97 -4.90 -4.90
N PHE A 53 -10.82 -5.59 -4.87
CA PHE A 53 -10.67 -6.94 -5.41
C PHE A 53 -11.63 -7.92 -4.74
N THR A 54 -11.70 -7.91 -3.41
CA THR A 54 -12.63 -8.76 -2.65
C THR A 54 -14.09 -8.45 -2.98
N ALA A 55 -14.47 -7.18 -3.04
CA ALA A 55 -15.83 -6.78 -3.36
C ALA A 55 -16.22 -7.17 -4.80
N PHE A 56 -15.32 -6.95 -5.76
CA PHE A 56 -15.48 -7.32 -7.16
C PHE A 56 -15.71 -8.84 -7.30
N PHE A 57 -14.82 -9.65 -6.72
CA PHE A 57 -14.93 -11.11 -6.81
C PHE A 57 -16.13 -11.67 -6.05
N ASN A 58 -16.46 -11.10 -4.89
CA ASN A 58 -17.65 -11.52 -4.16
C ASN A 58 -18.92 -11.32 -5.00
N HIS A 59 -19.07 -10.15 -5.63
CA HIS A 59 -20.19 -9.88 -6.52
C HIS A 59 -20.24 -10.85 -7.71
N HIS A 60 -19.12 -11.03 -8.42
CA HIS A 60 -19.08 -11.85 -9.63
C HIS A 60 -19.18 -13.35 -9.37
N ILE A 61 -18.71 -13.83 -8.22
CA ILE A 61 -18.93 -15.22 -7.78
C ILE A 61 -20.43 -15.42 -7.50
N SER A 62 -21.07 -14.52 -6.73
CA SER A 62 -22.51 -14.62 -6.44
C SER A 62 -23.38 -14.51 -7.68
N ALA A 63 -22.95 -13.76 -8.70
CA ALA A 63 -23.64 -13.64 -9.98
C ALA A 63 -23.40 -14.82 -10.94
N GLY A 64 -22.47 -15.75 -10.62
CA GLY A 64 -22.12 -16.86 -11.51
C GLY A 64 -21.24 -16.46 -12.70
N ASN A 65 -20.62 -15.28 -12.67
CA ASN A 65 -19.79 -14.76 -13.77
C ASN A 65 -18.34 -15.29 -13.74
N VAL A 66 -17.94 -15.99 -12.67
CA VAL A 66 -16.57 -16.48 -12.51
C VAL A 66 -16.43 -17.91 -13.00
N THR A 67 -15.66 -18.09 -14.07
CA THR A 67 -15.23 -19.40 -14.55
C THR A 67 -13.90 -19.79 -13.90
N TRP A 68 -13.90 -20.84 -13.09
CA TRP A 68 -12.70 -21.34 -12.39
C TRP A 68 -11.78 -22.16 -13.31
N SER A 69 -11.28 -21.52 -14.37
CA SER A 69 -10.28 -22.12 -15.26
C SER A 69 -8.94 -22.34 -14.54
N PRO A 70 -8.06 -23.23 -15.05
CA PRO A 70 -6.71 -23.38 -14.50
C PRO A 70 -5.92 -22.07 -14.46
N MET A 71 -6.16 -21.17 -15.42
CA MET A 71 -5.56 -19.83 -15.42
C MET A 71 -6.09 -18.97 -14.26
N MET A 72 -7.41 -18.98 -14.06
CA MET A 72 -8.06 -18.22 -12.99
C MET A 72 -7.58 -18.66 -11.61
N GLN A 73 -7.43 -19.97 -11.40
CA GLN A 73 -6.88 -20.52 -10.16
C GLN A 73 -5.44 -20.07 -9.93
N LYS A 74 -4.57 -20.14 -10.96
CA LYS A 74 -3.17 -19.67 -10.87
C LYS A 74 -3.10 -18.18 -10.51
N LEU A 75 -3.94 -17.35 -11.13
CA LEU A 75 -3.99 -15.91 -10.83
C LEU A 75 -4.45 -15.65 -9.39
N ALA A 76 -5.47 -16.37 -8.91
CA ALA A 76 -5.91 -16.27 -7.52
C ALA A 76 -4.78 -16.66 -6.54
N PHE A 77 -4.05 -17.74 -6.81
CA PHE A 77 -2.88 -18.12 -6.01
C PHE A 77 -1.75 -17.09 -6.06
N LEU A 78 -1.51 -16.47 -7.23
CA LEU A 78 -0.52 -15.38 -7.36
C LEU A 78 -0.93 -14.16 -6.55
N VAL A 79 -2.22 -13.78 -6.54
CA VAL A 79 -2.73 -12.70 -5.66
C VAL A 79 -2.45 -13.05 -4.20
N LEU A 80 -2.85 -14.23 -3.73
CA LEU A 80 -2.61 -14.65 -2.34
C LEU A 80 -1.12 -14.68 -1.98
N GLY A 81 -0.27 -15.25 -2.84
CA GLY A 81 1.18 -15.30 -2.64
C GLY A 81 1.81 -13.91 -2.60
N SER A 82 1.36 -13.00 -3.48
CA SER A 82 1.85 -11.62 -3.53
C SER A 82 1.47 -10.82 -2.27
N ILE A 83 0.29 -11.06 -1.69
CA ILE A 83 -0.13 -10.45 -0.41
C ILE A 83 0.79 -10.91 0.72
N VAL A 84 1.03 -12.22 0.85
CA VAL A 84 1.92 -12.77 1.89
C VAL A 84 3.34 -12.20 1.73
N SER A 85 3.85 -12.17 0.50
CA SER A 85 5.16 -11.61 0.19
C SER A 85 5.23 -10.10 0.49
N LEU A 86 4.19 -9.33 0.18
CA LEU A 86 4.09 -7.91 0.51
C LEU A 86 4.17 -7.67 2.01
N ILE A 87 3.38 -8.41 2.80
CA ILE A 87 3.38 -8.29 4.27
C ILE A 87 4.77 -8.63 4.82
N PHE A 88 5.35 -9.75 4.37
CA PHE A 88 6.67 -10.20 4.84
C PHE A 88 7.78 -9.20 4.48
N THR A 89 7.85 -8.76 3.23
CA THR A 89 8.85 -7.80 2.77
C THR A 89 8.66 -6.44 3.43
N PHE A 90 7.43 -5.99 3.63
CA PHE A 90 7.14 -4.75 4.36
C PHE A 90 7.59 -4.81 5.82
N TYR A 91 7.37 -5.95 6.49
CA TYR A 91 7.89 -6.20 7.83
C TYR A 91 9.42 -6.13 7.87
N LYS A 92 10.11 -6.76 6.91
CA LYS A 92 11.57 -6.72 6.77
C LYS A 92 12.10 -5.30 6.54
N VAL A 93 11.45 -4.52 5.67
CA VAL A 93 11.77 -3.10 5.44
C VAL A 93 11.59 -2.27 6.71
N SER A 94 10.50 -2.50 7.45
CA SER A 94 10.18 -1.77 8.68
C SER A 94 11.19 -2.06 9.79
N LYS A 95 11.70 -3.30 9.88
CA LYS A 95 12.78 -3.70 10.79
C LYS A 95 14.18 -3.30 10.30
N LYS A 96 14.30 -2.55 9.19
CA LYS A 96 15.57 -2.08 8.60
C LYS A 96 16.59 -3.22 8.39
N GLN A 97 16.13 -4.42 8.08
CA GLN A 97 17.03 -5.55 7.85
C GLN A 97 17.85 -5.34 6.58
N LYS A 98 19.12 -5.79 6.59
CA LYS A 98 19.98 -5.75 5.41
C LYS A 98 19.39 -6.63 4.30
N GLY A 99 19.50 -6.18 3.04
CA GLY A 99 19.01 -6.88 1.86
C GLY A 99 18.17 -6.02 0.93
N HIS A 100 17.77 -6.59 -0.21
CA HIS A 100 17.00 -5.92 -1.26
C HIS A 100 15.48 -5.93 -1.01
N TRP A 101 15.06 -5.83 0.27
CA TRP A 101 13.65 -5.98 0.67
C TRP A 101 12.72 -4.95 0.04
N LYS A 102 13.21 -3.73 -0.22
CA LYS A 102 12.44 -2.69 -0.94
C LYS A 102 12.13 -3.10 -2.38
N LEU A 103 13.09 -3.74 -3.06
CA LEU A 103 12.91 -4.24 -4.42
C LEU A 103 11.91 -5.40 -4.43
N TYR A 104 12.04 -6.36 -3.51
CA TYR A 104 11.10 -7.48 -3.41
C TYR A 104 9.68 -7.04 -3.05
N ASN A 105 9.55 -6.01 -2.19
CA ASN A 105 8.26 -5.41 -1.89
C ASN A 105 7.66 -4.75 -3.14
N SER A 106 8.47 -4.03 -3.93
CA SER A 106 8.03 -3.41 -5.19
C SER A 106 7.62 -4.46 -6.23
N LEU A 107 8.39 -5.53 -6.38
CA LEU A 107 8.07 -6.64 -7.28
C LEU A 107 6.78 -7.35 -6.86
N SER A 108 6.61 -7.61 -5.56
CA SER A 108 5.39 -8.25 -5.05
C SER A 108 4.16 -7.36 -5.27
N PHE A 109 4.32 -6.05 -5.14
CA PHE A 109 3.26 -5.10 -5.48
C PHE A 109 2.87 -5.17 -6.96
N VAL A 110 3.85 -5.18 -7.87
CA VAL A 110 3.60 -5.28 -9.32
C VAL A 110 2.91 -6.60 -9.66
N VAL A 111 3.39 -7.72 -9.11
CA VAL A 111 2.76 -9.04 -9.30
C VAL A 111 1.32 -9.04 -8.80
N MET A 112 1.05 -8.44 -7.63
CA MET A 112 -0.30 -8.34 -7.09
C MET A 112 -1.23 -7.58 -8.03
N VAL A 113 -0.83 -6.38 -8.46
CA VAL A 113 -1.65 -5.52 -9.34
C VAL A 113 -1.91 -6.22 -10.69
N LEU A 114 -0.89 -6.82 -11.29
CA LEU A 114 -1.04 -7.55 -12.56
C LEU A 114 -1.94 -8.77 -12.41
N SER A 115 -1.78 -9.55 -11.33
CA SER A 115 -2.60 -10.73 -11.11
C SER A 115 -4.06 -10.36 -10.87
N ILE A 116 -4.32 -9.28 -10.12
CA ILE A 116 -5.67 -8.73 -9.94
C ILE A 116 -6.26 -8.28 -11.28
N ALA A 117 -5.51 -7.53 -12.09
CA ALA A 117 -5.97 -7.03 -13.37
C ALA A 117 -6.29 -8.17 -14.35
N LEU A 118 -5.43 -9.18 -14.43
CA LEU A 118 -5.66 -10.37 -15.26
C LEU A 118 -6.85 -11.18 -14.74
N SER A 119 -7.00 -11.34 -13.42
CA SER A 119 -8.18 -12.00 -12.85
C SER A 119 -9.47 -11.26 -13.22
N ALA A 120 -9.47 -9.93 -13.17
CA ALA A 120 -10.63 -9.13 -13.59
C ALA A 120 -10.89 -9.23 -15.10
N SER A 121 -9.85 -9.27 -15.94
CA SER A 121 -10.00 -9.45 -17.40
C SER A 121 -10.69 -10.76 -17.74
N GLN A 122 -10.35 -11.85 -17.04
CA GLN A 122 -10.99 -13.16 -17.21
C GLN A 122 -12.50 -13.10 -16.89
N VAL A 123 -12.91 -12.30 -15.92
CA VAL A 123 -14.34 -12.10 -15.59
C VAL A 123 -15.06 -11.27 -16.65
N TRP A 124 -14.36 -10.31 -17.28
CA TRP A 124 -14.90 -9.50 -18.38
C TRP A 124 -14.83 -10.16 -19.76
N GLY A 125 -14.18 -11.32 -19.89
CA GLY A 125 -13.99 -12.00 -21.17
C GLY A 125 -12.97 -11.33 -22.09
N LEU A 126 -11.99 -10.61 -21.51
CA LEU A 126 -10.89 -9.92 -22.21
C LEU A 126 -9.58 -10.71 -22.15
#